data_AF-A0A3M1BH55-F1
#
_entry.id   AF-A0A3M1BH55-F1
#
_cell.length_a   1.000
_cell.length_b   1.000
_cell.length_c   1.000
_cell.angle_alpha   90.00
_cell.angle_beta   90.00
_cell.angle_gamma   90.00
#
_symmetry.space_group_name_H-M   'P 1'
#
loop_
_entity.id
_entity.type
_entity.pdbx_description
1 polymer ?
#
loop_
_entity_poly.entity_id
_entity_poly.type
_entity_poly.pdbx_seq_one_letter_code
_entity_poly.pdbx_strand_id
1 'polypeptide(L)'
;MYGEIKLFAGTASLDLAQKISQYLQVPLSHHDVIHFPNDNLWVRLHSSVRGQDVYVIQTTSRPVHRNLMELLITLQTLRLDSAGRVTAVVPYLCYARSDKKDKPRTPITARLVADMIEIAGADRYMTL
;
A
#
# COMPACT_ATOMS: atom_id res chain seq x y z
N MET A 1 0.89 5.87 -21.90
CA MET A 1 1.43 4.48 -21.78
C MET A 1 2.43 4.52 -20.66
N TYR A 2 2.24 3.72 -19.60
CA TYR A 2 3.17 3.66 -18.47
C TYR A 2 4.40 2.82 -18.85
N GLY A 3 5.48 2.94 -18.07
CA GLY A 3 6.69 2.13 -18.21
C GLY A 3 6.49 0.66 -17.81
N GLU A 4 7.57 0.02 -17.38
CA GLU A 4 7.56 -1.36 -16.91
C GLU A 4 6.77 -1.52 -15.60
N ILE A 5 6.37 -2.76 -15.32
CA ILE A 5 5.74 -3.14 -14.06
C ILE A 5 6.82 -3.19 -12.96
N LYS A 6 6.59 -2.48 -11.86
CA LYS A 6 7.39 -2.58 -10.63
C LYS A 6 6.54 -3.09 -9.49
N LEU A 7 6.94 -4.21 -8.89
CA LEU A 7 6.26 -4.79 -7.74
C LEU A 7 6.98 -4.39 -6.44
N PHE A 8 6.24 -3.92 -5.45
CA PHE A 8 6.72 -3.66 -4.09
C PHE A 8 5.94 -4.49 -3.10
N ALA A 9 6.61 -5.01 -2.07
CA ALA A 9 6.01 -5.80 -1.01
C ALA A 9 6.08 -5.04 0.31
N GLY A 10 4.94 -4.76 0.93
CA GLY A 10 4.94 -4.33 2.32
C GLY A 10 5.41 -5.43 3.26
N THR A 11 5.91 -5.05 4.43
CA THR A 11 6.49 -5.96 5.43
C THR A 11 5.50 -7.02 5.90
N ALA A 12 4.20 -6.74 5.87
CA ALA A 12 3.15 -7.66 6.30
C ALA A 12 2.68 -8.61 5.18
N SER A 13 3.22 -8.52 3.96
CA SER A 13 2.79 -9.33 2.81
C SER A 13 3.94 -9.89 1.97
N LEU A 14 5.14 -10.02 2.55
CA LEU A 14 6.31 -10.50 1.82
C LEU A 14 6.10 -11.89 1.18
N ASP A 15 5.55 -12.86 1.92
CA ASP A 15 5.30 -14.22 1.40
C ASP A 15 4.33 -14.21 0.21
N LEU A 16 3.20 -13.50 0.34
CA LEU A 16 2.23 -13.38 -0.75
C LEU A 16 2.83 -12.64 -1.96
N ALA A 17 3.55 -11.54 -1.72
CA ALA A 17 4.17 -10.76 -2.78
C ALA A 17 5.24 -11.57 -3.53
N GLN A 18 6.01 -12.42 -2.83
CA GLN A 18 6.96 -13.34 -3.45
C GLN A 18 6.25 -14.35 -4.37
N LYS A 19 5.12 -14.93 -3.93
CA LYS A 19 4.32 -15.84 -4.77
C LYS A 19 3.78 -15.15 -6.02
N ILE A 20 3.27 -13.93 -5.88
CA ILE A 20 2.80 -13.11 -7.01
C ILE A 20 3.96 -12.78 -7.96
N SER A 21 5.11 -12.38 -7.42
CA SER A 21 6.32 -12.08 -8.17
C SER A 21 6.81 -13.28 -9.00
N GLN A 22 6.84 -14.46 -8.39
CA GLN A 22 7.21 -15.71 -9.08
C GLN A 22 6.22 -16.08 -10.18
N TYR A 23 4.92 -15.97 -9.90
CA TYR A 23 3.87 -16.27 -10.88
C TYR A 23 3.93 -15.33 -12.10
N LEU A 24 4.16 -14.03 -11.87
CA LEU A 24 4.23 -13.02 -12.92
C LEU A 24 5.61 -12.94 -13.60
N GLN A 25 6.63 -13.63 -13.07
CA GLN A 25 8.02 -13.52 -13.50
C GLN A 25 8.57 -12.08 -13.45
N VAL A 26 8.07 -11.26 -12.51
CA VAL A 26 8.53 -9.89 -12.28
C VAL A 26 9.15 -9.82 -10.87
N PRO A 27 10.44 -9.48 -10.72
CA PRO A 27 11.08 -9.44 -9.41
C PRO A 27 10.50 -8.33 -8.51
N LEU A 28 10.51 -8.57 -7.20
CA LEU A 28 10.21 -7.53 -6.23
C LEU A 28 11.28 -6.44 -6.25
N SER A 29 10.83 -5.19 -6.26
CA SER A 29 11.67 -4.00 -6.18
C SER A 29 12.12 -3.78 -4.73
N HIS A 30 13.40 -3.45 -4.56
CA HIS A 30 13.99 -3.21 -3.25
C HIS A 30 13.64 -1.82 -2.71
N HIS A 31 13.33 -1.77 -1.42
CA HIS A 31 13.11 -0.55 -0.65
C HIS A 31 13.33 -0.86 0.83
N ASP A 32 13.66 0.17 1.59
CA ASP A 32 13.77 0.08 3.05
C ASP A 32 12.44 0.46 3.68
N VAL A 33 12.05 -0.27 4.73
CA VAL A 33 11.02 0.12 5.68
C VAL A 33 11.65 0.08 7.07
N ILE A 34 11.93 1.25 7.64
CA ILE A 34 12.55 1.38 8.96
C ILE A 34 11.46 1.70 9.97
N HIS A 35 11.40 0.92 11.05
CA HIS A 35 10.58 1.18 12.22
C HIS A 35 11.47 1.73 13.33
N PHE A 36 11.23 2.99 13.71
CA PHE A 36 11.99 3.67 14.75
C PHE A 36 11.46 3.32 16.15
N PRO A 37 12.28 3.49 17.22
CA PRO A 37 11.86 3.21 18.59
C PRO A 37 10.64 4.02 19.10
N ASN A 38 10.27 5.11 18.43
CA ASN A 38 9.10 5.92 18.73
C ASN A 38 7.86 5.54 17.90
N ASP A 39 7.85 4.36 17.29
CA ASP A 39 6.80 3.81 16.43
C ASP A 39 6.57 4.51 15.08
N ASN A 40 7.42 5.47 14.72
CA ASN A 40 7.39 6.04 13.39
C ASN A 40 7.97 5.08 12.35
N LEU A 41 7.42 5.17 11.13
CA LEU A 41 7.89 4.44 9.96
C LEU A 41 8.56 5.39 8.97
N TRP A 42 9.58 4.90 8.28
CA TRP A 42 10.21 5.58 7.16
C TRP A 42 10.44 4.62 6.01
N VAL A 43 10.16 5.08 4.80
CA VAL A 43 10.23 4.27 3.58
C VAL A 43 11.13 4.95 2.57
N ARG A 44 12.08 4.19 2.00
CA ARG A 44 12.98 4.67 0.95
C ARG A 44 13.10 3.67 -0.18
N LEU A 45 12.85 4.11 -1.41
CA LEU A 45 13.06 3.31 -2.61
C LEU A 45 14.56 3.19 -2.93
N HIS A 46 15.00 2.05 -3.43
CA HIS A 46 16.39 1.85 -3.87
C HIS A 46 16.62 2.17 -5.36
N SER A 47 15.53 2.28 -6.13
CA SER A 47 15.56 2.63 -7.55
C SER A 47 14.41 3.56 -7.88
N SER A 48 14.59 4.41 -8.90
CA SER A 48 13.51 5.29 -9.34
C SER A 48 12.36 4.52 -9.97
N VAL A 49 11.15 4.98 -9.69
CA VAL A 49 9.88 4.51 -10.26
C VAL A 49 9.26 5.52 -11.22
N ARG A 50 10.00 6.56 -11.63
CA ARG A 50 9.50 7.62 -12.51
C ARG A 50 8.86 7.04 -13.77
N GLY A 51 7.59 7.38 -13.99
CA GLY A 51 6.81 6.94 -15.16
C GLY A 51 6.45 5.46 -15.21
N GLN A 52 6.82 4.66 -14.20
CA GLN A 52 6.57 3.21 -14.16
C GLN A 52 5.13 2.88 -13.71
N ASP A 53 4.68 1.65 -13.99
CA ASP A 53 3.42 1.10 -13.51
C ASP A 53 3.66 0.30 -12.23
N VAL A 54 3.35 0.89 -11.09
CA VAL A 54 3.78 0.38 -9.79
C VAL A 54 2.64 -0.34 -9.08
N TYR A 55 2.94 -1.48 -8.48
CA TYR A 55 2.02 -2.24 -7.65
C TYR A 55 2.61 -2.42 -6.25
N VAL A 56 1.84 -2.09 -5.21
CA VAL A 56 2.23 -2.29 -3.81
C VAL A 56 1.33 -3.36 -3.20
N ILE A 57 1.91 -4.48 -2.79
CA ILE A 57 1.18 -5.57 -2.13
C ILE A 57 1.33 -5.41 -0.61
N GLN A 58 0.26 -5.08 0.09
CA GLN A 58 0.27 -4.90 1.54
C GLN A 58 -1.10 -5.19 2.16
N THR A 59 -1.14 -6.15 3.07
CA THR A 59 -2.30 -6.36 3.97
C THR A 59 -2.37 -5.27 5.03
N THR A 60 -3.58 -4.92 5.46
CA THR A 60 -3.80 -4.04 6.62
C THR A 60 -4.31 -4.81 7.84
N SER A 61 -4.03 -6.12 7.92
CA SER A 61 -4.31 -6.97 9.09
C SER A 61 -3.43 -6.61 10.30
N ARG A 62 -3.62 -7.31 11.43
CA ARG A 62 -2.86 -7.05 12.67
C ARG A 62 -1.33 -7.08 12.44
N PRO A 63 -0.55 -6.09 12.91
CA PRO A 63 -0.96 -4.85 13.60
C PRO A 63 -1.55 -3.81 12.63
N VAL A 64 -2.85 -3.54 12.77
CA VAL A 64 -3.67 -2.84 11.76
C VAL A 64 -3.15 -1.45 11.43
N HIS A 65 -2.95 -0.60 12.45
CA HIS A 65 -2.59 0.80 12.22
C HIS A 65 -1.18 0.95 11.67
N ARG A 66 -0.22 0.13 12.15
CA ARG A 66 1.14 0.10 11.62
C ARG A 66 1.13 -0.28 10.13
N ASN A 67 0.43 -1.35 9.77
CA ASN A 67 0.40 -1.84 8.40
C ASN A 67 -0.34 -0.89 7.45
N LEU A 68 -1.41 -0.24 7.94
CA LEU A 68 -2.08 0.85 7.23
C LEU A 68 -1.13 2.04 7.01
N MET A 69 -0.44 2.50 8.05
CA MET A 69 0.50 3.61 7.93
C MET A 69 1.66 3.28 6.99
N GLU A 70 2.18 2.05 7.03
CA GLU A 70 3.21 1.58 6.11
C GLU A 70 2.74 1.63 4.64
N LEU A 71 1.50 1.19 4.37
CA LEU A 71 0.89 1.31 3.04
C LEU A 71 0.84 2.78 2.60
N LEU A 72 0.26 3.65 3.43
CA LEU A 72 0.06 5.06 3.09
C LEU A 72 1.40 5.78 2.83
N ILE A 73 2.41 5.55 3.67
CA ILE A 73 3.75 6.12 3.51
C ILE A 73 4.40 5.59 2.23
N THR A 74 4.27 4.29 1.94
CA THR A 74 4.81 3.71 0.71
C THR A 74 4.17 4.31 -0.54
N LEU A 75 2.84 4.44 -0.56
CA LEU A 75 2.11 5.08 -1.66
C LEU A 75 2.56 6.54 -1.85
N GLN A 76 2.71 7.28 -0.75
CA GLN A 76 3.19 8.66 -0.80
C GLN A 76 4.61 8.75 -1.36
N THR A 77 5.53 7.87 -0.93
CA THR A 77 6.89 7.82 -1.45
C THR A 77 6.92 7.55 -2.96
N LEU A 78 6.10 6.61 -3.44
CA LEU A 78 6.00 6.30 -4.87
C LEU A 78 5.45 7.45 -5.70
N ARG A 79 4.40 8.13 -5.20
CA ARG A 79 3.85 9.32 -5.88
C ARG A 79 4.88 10.43 -5.96
N LEU A 80 5.62 10.68 -4.87
CA LEU A 80 6.65 11.73 -4.83
C LEU A 80 7.84 11.43 -5.75
N ASP A 81 8.18 10.16 -5.98
CA ASP A 81 9.17 9.76 -6.99
C ASP A 81 8.61 9.77 -8.43
N SER A 82 7.41 10.34 -8.63
CA SER A 82 6.76 10.50 -9.94
C SER A 82 6.43 9.18 -10.64
N ALA A 83 5.96 8.18 -9.89
CA ALA A 83 5.37 6.97 -10.46
C ALA A 83 4.30 7.34 -11.51
N GLY A 84 4.26 6.61 -12.63
CA GLY A 84 3.29 6.86 -13.69
C GLY A 84 1.89 6.44 -13.28
N ARG A 85 1.79 5.26 -12.66
CA ARG A 85 0.58 4.76 -12.01
C ARG A 85 0.95 4.00 -10.74
N VAL A 86 0.12 4.09 -9.71
CA VAL A 86 0.26 3.36 -8.45
C VAL A 86 -1.02 2.57 -8.17
N THR A 87 -0.90 1.24 -8.13
CA THR A 87 -1.96 0.31 -7.76
C THR A 87 -1.68 -0.31 -6.38
N ALA A 88 -2.54 -0.04 -5.41
CA ALA A 88 -2.48 -0.68 -4.10
C ALA A 88 -3.21 -2.04 -4.14
N VAL A 89 -2.50 -3.13 -3.90
CA VAL A 89 -3.05 -4.48 -3.74
C VAL A 89 -3.15 -4.76 -2.25
N VAL A 90 -4.37 -4.76 -1.72
CA VAL A 90 -4.68 -4.85 -0.29
C VAL A 90 -5.49 -6.11 -0.02
N PRO A 91 -4.86 -7.29 0.15
CA PRO A 91 -5.58 -8.57 0.29
C PRO A 91 -6.59 -8.61 1.42
N TYR A 92 -6.33 -7.86 2.49
CA TYR A 92 -7.26 -7.65 3.60
C TYR A 92 -7.33 -6.15 3.92
N LEU A 93 -8.52 -5.58 3.74
CA LEU A 93 -8.80 -4.18 4.04
C LEU A 93 -9.33 -4.01 5.47
N CYS A 94 -8.58 -3.29 6.29
CA CYS A 94 -8.97 -2.96 7.65
C CYS A 94 -10.21 -2.07 7.66
N TYR A 95 -10.96 -2.16 8.77
CA TYR A 95 -12.21 -1.41 8.97
C TYR A 95 -13.31 -1.64 7.93
N ALA A 96 -13.20 -2.66 7.07
CA ALA A 96 -14.22 -2.99 6.07
C ALA A 96 -15.62 -3.27 6.68
N ARG A 97 -15.69 -3.65 7.97
CA ARG A 97 -16.96 -3.85 8.71
C ARG A 97 -17.57 -2.56 9.27
N SER A 98 -16.89 -1.43 9.12
CA SER A 98 -17.33 -0.10 9.57
C SER A 98 -17.67 0.76 8.34
N ASP A 99 -18.56 0.23 7.50
CA ASP A 99 -18.94 0.71 6.17
C ASP A 99 -20.25 1.50 6.13
N LYS A 100 -21.01 1.50 7.23
CA LYS A 100 -22.27 2.24 7.37
C LYS A 100 -22.47 2.79 8.78
N LYS A 101 -23.42 3.71 8.91
CA LYS A 101 -23.85 4.26 10.21
C LYS A 101 -24.97 3.41 10.78
N ASP A 102 -24.63 2.45 11.63
CA ASP A 102 -25.64 1.64 12.34
C ASP A 102 -26.23 2.37 13.57
N LYS A 103 -25.57 3.44 14.04
CA LYS A 103 -26.03 4.26 15.18
C LYS A 103 -25.76 5.75 14.93
N PRO A 104 -26.52 6.67 15.55
CA PRO A 104 -26.20 8.10 15.52
C PRO A 104 -24.77 8.38 15.99
N ARG A 105 -24.11 9.37 15.36
CA ARG A 105 -22.76 9.87 15.74
C ARG A 105 -21.64 8.83 15.68
N THR A 106 -21.75 7.86 14.76
CA THR A 106 -20.69 6.88 14.47
C THR A 106 -19.98 7.20 13.14
N PRO A 107 -18.70 6.81 13.00
CA PRO A 107 -17.93 7.01 11.77
C PRO A 107 -18.26 5.97 10.71
N ILE A 108 -17.91 6.27 9.46
CA ILE A 108 -17.81 5.29 8.37
C ILE A 108 -16.31 5.10 8.09
N THR A 109 -15.65 4.30 8.92
CA THR A 109 -14.18 4.17 8.90
C THR A 109 -13.68 3.49 7.62
N ALA A 110 -14.46 2.60 7.00
CA ALA A 110 -14.09 2.03 5.70
C ALA A 110 -13.93 3.12 4.63
N ARG A 111 -14.82 4.12 4.61
CA ARG A 111 -14.72 5.27 3.70
C ARG A 111 -13.48 6.11 3.99
N LEU A 112 -13.22 6.40 5.28
CA LEU A 112 -12.01 7.12 5.68
C LEU A 112 -10.74 6.41 5.21
N VAL A 113 -10.66 5.08 5.33
CA VAL A 113 -9.51 4.31 4.84
C VAL A 113 -9.35 4.43 3.33
N ALA A 114 -10.44 4.32 2.57
CA ALA A 114 -10.41 4.51 1.12
C ALA A 114 -9.92 5.94 0.75
N ASP A 115 -10.42 6.97 1.43
CA ASP A 115 -10.00 8.36 1.23
C ASP A 115 -8.51 8.55 1.52
N MET A 116 -8.00 7.94 2.61
CA MET A 116 -6.57 8.01 2.93
C MET A 116 -5.71 7.34 1.86
N ILE A 117 -6.13 6.18 1.33
CA ILE A 117 -5.39 5.45 0.27
C ILE A 117 -5.33 6.28 -1.02
N GLU A 118 -6.46 6.89 -1.42
CA GLU A 118 -6.54 7.80 -2.56
C GLU A 118 -5.62 9.02 -2.36
N ILE A 119 -5.75 9.71 -1.23
CA ILE A 119 -4.96 10.91 -0.90
C ILE A 119 -3.46 10.60 -0.81
N ALA A 120 -3.08 9.43 -0.31
CA ALA A 120 -1.68 9.00 -0.24
C ALA A 120 -1.05 8.87 -1.63
N GLY A 121 -1.85 8.52 -2.65
CA GLY A 121 -1.42 8.52 -4.05
C GLY A 121 -1.71 7.25 -4.82
N ALA A 122 -2.65 6.40 -4.39
CA ALA A 122 -3.09 5.27 -5.19
C ALA A 122 -4.07 5.74 -6.29
N ASP A 123 -3.76 5.43 -7.55
CA ASP A 123 -4.70 5.63 -8.68
C ASP A 123 -5.77 4.55 -8.71
N ARG A 124 -5.45 3.39 -8.14
CA ARG A 124 -6.33 2.23 -8.01
C ARG A 124 -5.98 1.49 -6.73
N TYR A 125 -6.99 0.94 -6.06
CA TYR A 125 -6.77 -0.11 -5.07
C TYR A 125 -7.62 -1.34 -5.39
N MET A 126 -7.17 -2.51 -4.94
CA MET A 126 -7.89 -3.77 -5.04
C MET A 126 -7.87 -4.48 -3.68
N THR A 127 -8.98 -5.10 -3.31
CA THR A 127 -9.12 -5.94 -2.11
C THR A 127 -9.91 -7.19 -2.46
N LEU A 128 -9.76 -8.23 -1.64
CA LEU A 128 -10.53 -9.47 -1.70
C LEU A 128 -11.73 -9.43 -0.74
#